data_AF-A0AAE4AQ80-F1
#
_entry.id   AF-A0AAE4AQ80-F1
#
_cell.length_a   1.000
_cell.length_b   1.000
_cell.length_c   1.000
_cell.angle_alpha   90.00
_cell.angle_beta   90.00
_cell.angle_gamma   90.00
#
_symmetry.space_group_name_H-M   'P 1'
#
loop_
_entity.id
_entity.type
_entity.pdbx_description
1 polymer ?
#
loop_
_entity_poly.entity_id
_entity_poly.type
_entity_poly.pdbx_seq_one_letter_code
_entity_poly.pdbx_strand_id
1 'polypeptide(L)'
;MPKQLIASAFVLLVLAGMPALFAGGSVVPVGTYLYADLEKVPDATGSLELRFTTPGPHRLVIAFGRKYRKDSKGREGTTEPEREAFKPRLAELREDGRCAFFAKLPPDYYDVMVIDASTMTFHEGISLIKNALADSIDSEREKLYIDEIRKSLGLRDDRIGGWEGFFDNKQIERIDVADNRAGVLMQQMRLGTALAESGAVLKGCIHSIDVIWVERAIAEGAGWQVINRQQVYRDEILARTFFKHSLLPTLSGIRVGTKAKKLADIALP
;
A
#
# COMPACT_ATOMS: atom_id res chain seq x y z
N MET A 1 -75.89 9.99 5.42
CA MET A 1 -76.57 9.13 4.42
C MET A 1 -76.64 9.91 3.10
N PRO A 2 -76.54 9.29 1.91
CA PRO A 2 -75.69 8.17 1.49
C PRO A 2 -75.13 8.32 0.03
N LYS A 3 -74.29 7.34 -0.39
CA LYS A 3 -74.05 6.83 -1.78
C LYS A 3 -73.25 7.71 -2.76
N GLN A 4 -71.98 7.40 -3.10
CA GLN A 4 -71.46 6.33 -3.99
C GLN A 4 -72.00 6.31 -5.43
N LEU A 5 -71.07 6.40 -6.40
CA LEU A 5 -70.93 5.62 -7.67
C LEU A 5 -70.02 6.44 -8.62
N ILE A 6 -68.73 6.15 -8.75
CA ILE A 6 -68.10 5.17 -9.67
C ILE A 6 -68.60 5.33 -11.11
N ALA A 7 -67.72 5.82 -12.00
CA ALA A 7 -67.47 5.20 -13.31
C ALA A 7 -66.22 5.81 -13.96
N SER A 8 -65.24 4.95 -14.17
CA SER A 8 -63.97 5.13 -14.86
C SER A 8 -64.13 5.43 -16.34
N ALA A 9 -63.15 6.13 -16.94
CA ALA A 9 -62.47 5.69 -18.16
C ALA A 9 -61.29 6.62 -18.53
N PHE A 10 -60.09 6.06 -18.45
CA PHE A 10 -59.09 6.04 -19.53
C PHE A 10 -58.51 7.37 -20.07
N VAL A 11 -57.38 7.80 -19.50
CA VAL A 11 -56.26 8.33 -20.30
C VAL A 11 -54.97 7.73 -19.75
N LEU A 12 -54.44 6.75 -20.48
CA LEU A 12 -53.13 6.14 -20.22
C LEU A 12 -52.13 6.72 -21.23
N LEU A 13 -50.96 7.09 -20.71
CA LEU A 13 -49.66 7.14 -21.37
C LEU A 13 -49.44 8.17 -22.49
N VAL A 14 -48.47 9.08 -22.29
CA VAL A 14 -47.10 8.83 -22.75
C VAL A 14 -46.13 9.43 -21.72
N LEU A 15 -45.44 8.54 -21.02
CA LEU A 15 -44.17 8.80 -20.36
C LEU A 15 -43.15 9.28 -21.42
N ALA A 16 -42.69 10.52 -21.28
CA ALA A 16 -41.47 11.00 -21.92
C ALA A 16 -40.76 11.98 -20.95
N GLY A 17 -40.54 11.52 -19.72
CA GLY A 17 -39.63 12.14 -18.77
C GLY A 17 -38.45 11.20 -18.61
N MET A 18 -37.34 11.56 -19.26
CA MET A 18 -36.06 10.87 -19.38
C MET A 18 -35.75 9.88 -18.24
N PRO A 19 -35.34 8.63 -18.54
CA PRO A 19 -34.68 7.82 -17.52
C PRO A 19 -33.42 8.57 -17.11
N ALA A 20 -33.36 8.99 -15.85
CA ALA A 20 -32.10 9.25 -15.18
C ALA A 20 -31.34 7.92 -15.19
N LEU A 21 -30.55 7.72 -16.26
CA LEU A 21 -29.45 6.78 -16.32
C LEU A 21 -28.45 7.21 -15.26
N PHE A 22 -28.72 6.85 -14.00
CA PHE A 22 -27.69 6.62 -13.00
C PHE A 22 -26.93 5.34 -13.39
N ALA A 23 -26.24 5.41 -14.53
CA ALA A 23 -25.12 4.54 -14.83
C ALA A 23 -23.84 5.23 -14.35
N GLY A 24 -23.84 5.65 -13.08
CA GLY A 24 -22.60 5.94 -12.37
C GLY A 24 -22.10 4.62 -11.83
N GLY A 25 -21.29 3.90 -12.60
CA GLY A 25 -20.54 2.76 -12.05
C GLY A 25 -19.88 3.23 -10.75
N SER A 26 -20.09 2.48 -9.67
CA SER A 26 -19.49 2.77 -8.37
C SER A 26 -18.01 3.08 -8.57
N VAL A 27 -17.59 4.31 -8.25
CA VAL A 27 -16.17 4.67 -8.32
C VAL A 27 -15.44 3.76 -7.35
N VAL A 28 -14.62 2.84 -7.85
CA VAL A 28 -13.74 2.01 -7.01
C VAL A 28 -12.65 2.94 -6.49
N PRO A 29 -12.52 3.13 -5.16
CA PRO A 29 -11.49 3.98 -4.59
C PRO A 29 -10.10 3.54 -5.05
N VAL A 30 -9.19 4.51 -5.22
CA VAL A 30 -7.79 4.22 -5.55
C VAL A 30 -7.19 3.33 -4.46
N GLY A 31 -6.50 2.25 -4.85
CA GLY A 31 -5.82 1.37 -3.91
C GLY A 31 -6.70 0.27 -3.29
N THR A 32 -7.98 0.15 -3.69
CA THR A 32 -8.90 -0.88 -3.18
C THR A 32 -8.36 -2.31 -3.31
N TYR A 33 -7.59 -2.60 -4.37
CA TYR A 33 -7.04 -3.94 -4.62
C TYR A 33 -5.70 -4.22 -3.94
N LEU A 34 -5.16 -3.27 -3.15
CA LEU A 34 -3.84 -3.41 -2.55
C LEU A 34 -3.81 -4.42 -1.41
N TYR A 35 -4.84 -4.41 -0.57
CA TYR A 35 -4.89 -5.22 0.63
C TYR A 35 -5.59 -6.53 0.37
N ALA A 36 -5.22 -7.55 1.15
CA ALA A 36 -5.83 -8.85 1.02
C ALA A 36 -7.28 -8.84 1.50
N ASP A 37 -8.15 -9.42 0.71
CA ASP A 37 -9.53 -9.74 1.03
C ASP A 37 -9.56 -10.94 1.99
N LEU A 38 -10.00 -10.71 3.23
CA LEU A 38 -10.01 -11.72 4.28
C LEU A 38 -10.99 -12.88 4.03
N GLU A 39 -11.92 -12.72 3.07
CA GLU A 39 -12.82 -13.79 2.63
C GLU A 39 -12.14 -14.74 1.64
N LYS A 40 -11.11 -14.26 0.93
CA LYS A 40 -10.39 -15.01 -0.11
C LYS A 40 -9.08 -15.63 0.38
N VAL A 41 -8.52 -15.14 1.48
CA VAL A 41 -7.30 -15.71 2.07
C VAL A 41 -7.62 -17.00 2.84
N PRO A 42 -6.69 -17.98 2.85
CA PRO A 42 -6.83 -19.16 3.70
C PRO A 42 -7.00 -18.80 5.17
N ASP A 43 -7.79 -19.59 5.88
CA ASP A 43 -7.95 -19.40 7.33
C ASP A 43 -6.63 -19.60 8.07
N ALA A 44 -6.39 -18.71 9.02
CA ALA A 44 -5.27 -18.78 9.95
C ALA A 44 -5.73 -18.34 11.33
N THR A 45 -5.22 -19.00 12.36
CA THR A 45 -5.61 -18.72 13.76
C THR A 45 -4.82 -17.58 14.39
N GLY A 46 -3.72 -17.16 13.77
CA GLY A 46 -2.92 -16.03 14.23
C GLY A 46 -3.65 -14.71 14.07
N SER A 47 -3.47 -13.83 15.06
CA SER A 47 -3.96 -12.45 15.00
C SER A 47 -2.98 -11.52 15.69
N LEU A 48 -3.05 -10.23 15.34
CA LEU A 48 -2.19 -9.19 15.89
C LEU A 48 -3.06 -8.01 16.32
N GLU A 49 -2.88 -7.56 17.56
CA GLU A 49 -3.44 -6.34 18.10
C GLU A 49 -2.30 -5.35 18.39
N LEU A 50 -2.39 -4.17 17.78
CA LEU A 50 -1.55 -3.03 18.04
C LEU A 50 -2.37 -1.97 18.78
N ARG A 51 -1.80 -1.41 19.84
CA ARG A 51 -2.41 -0.30 20.56
C ARG A 51 -1.56 0.94 20.44
N PHE A 52 -2.22 2.08 20.29
CA PHE A 52 -1.58 3.39 20.20
C PHE A 52 -1.95 4.23 21.41
N THR A 53 -0.96 4.98 21.91
CA THR A 53 -1.15 5.90 23.04
C THR A 53 -2.13 7.03 22.72
N THR A 54 -2.21 7.43 21.44
CA THR A 54 -3.11 8.47 20.93
C THR A 54 -4.14 7.91 19.94
N PRO A 55 -5.38 8.44 19.96
CA PRO A 55 -6.41 8.09 18.97
C PRO A 55 -6.00 8.55 17.57
N GLY A 56 -6.63 7.98 16.56
CA GLY A 56 -6.36 8.26 15.15
C GLY A 56 -7.42 7.60 14.28
N PRO A 57 -8.66 8.14 14.24
CA PRO A 57 -9.79 7.50 13.57
C PRO A 57 -9.59 7.23 12.07
N HIS A 58 -8.66 7.94 11.43
CA HIS A 58 -8.42 7.86 9.99
C HIS A 58 -7.07 7.25 9.62
N ARG A 59 -6.32 6.71 10.58
CA ARG A 59 -5.04 6.08 10.28
C ARG A 59 -5.23 4.74 9.58
N LEU A 60 -4.38 4.43 8.62
CA LEU A 60 -4.26 3.10 8.05
C LEU A 60 -3.12 2.37 8.72
N VAL A 61 -3.37 1.14 9.15
CA VAL A 61 -2.34 0.29 9.77
C VAL A 61 -2.22 -0.98 8.94
N ILE A 62 -1.04 -1.18 8.38
CA ILE A 62 -0.80 -2.17 7.33
C ILE A 62 0.28 -3.12 7.82
N ALA A 63 0.02 -4.42 7.78
CA ALA A 63 0.99 -5.45 8.13
C ALA A 63 1.47 -6.17 6.86
N PHE A 64 2.78 -6.40 6.79
CA PHE A 64 3.43 -7.05 5.66
C PHE A 64 4.28 -8.24 6.14
N GLY A 65 3.85 -9.45 5.80
CA GLY A 65 4.53 -10.69 6.17
C GLY A 65 5.83 -10.87 5.38
N ARG A 66 6.93 -11.16 6.09
CA ARG A 66 8.26 -11.33 5.49
C ARG A 66 8.36 -12.53 4.56
N LYS A 67 7.62 -13.61 4.81
CA LYS A 67 7.59 -14.81 3.95
C LYS A 67 7.03 -14.53 2.56
N TYR A 68 6.09 -13.59 2.49
CA TYR A 68 5.31 -13.29 1.29
C TYR A 68 5.85 -12.08 0.49
N ARG A 69 7.06 -11.63 0.82
CA ARG A 69 7.73 -10.56 0.08
C ARG A 69 8.06 -10.98 -1.34
N LYS A 70 7.90 -10.02 -2.24
CA LYS A 70 8.05 -10.21 -3.68
C LYS A 70 9.50 -10.39 -4.15
N ASP A 71 10.49 -10.00 -3.35
CA ASP A 71 11.93 -10.25 -3.59
C ASP A 71 12.30 -11.74 -3.53
N SER A 72 11.47 -12.54 -2.86
CA SER A 72 11.68 -13.98 -2.67
C SER A 72 11.10 -14.84 -3.81
N LYS A 73 10.66 -14.23 -4.92
CA LYS A 73 10.01 -14.95 -6.04
C LYS A 73 10.96 -15.21 -7.20
N GLY A 74 10.89 -16.44 -7.71
CA GLY A 74 11.39 -16.78 -9.05
C GLY A 74 10.51 -16.15 -10.14
N ARG A 75 10.96 -16.21 -11.40
CA ARG A 75 10.24 -15.67 -12.57
C ARG A 75 8.95 -16.43 -12.92
N GLU A 76 8.67 -17.56 -12.26
CA GLU A 76 7.46 -18.33 -12.46
C GLU A 76 6.25 -17.56 -11.91
N GLY A 77 5.20 -17.45 -12.72
CA GLY A 77 4.02 -16.66 -12.41
C GLY A 77 3.29 -17.14 -11.16
N THR A 78 2.55 -16.25 -10.52
CA THR A 78 1.71 -16.57 -9.35
C THR A 78 0.30 -16.90 -9.78
N THR A 79 -0.26 -17.98 -9.22
CA THR A 79 -1.69 -18.31 -9.34
C THR A 79 -2.55 -17.25 -8.62
N GLU A 80 -3.82 -17.11 -9.00
CA GLU A 80 -4.74 -16.16 -8.36
C GLU A 80 -4.87 -16.35 -6.83
N PRO A 81 -4.99 -17.58 -6.28
CA PRO A 81 -5.04 -17.78 -4.84
C PRO A 81 -3.77 -17.32 -4.11
N GLU A 82 -2.61 -17.51 -4.74
CA GLU A 82 -1.36 -17.07 -4.14
C GLU A 82 -1.24 -15.54 -4.15
N ARG A 83 -1.73 -14.86 -5.22
CA ARG A 83 -1.73 -13.39 -5.32
C ARG A 83 -2.35 -12.73 -4.10
N GLU A 84 -3.46 -13.27 -3.59
CA GLU A 84 -4.13 -12.74 -2.41
C GLU A 84 -3.31 -12.94 -1.13
N ALA A 85 -2.65 -14.09 -0.99
CA ALA A 85 -1.75 -14.35 0.13
C ALA A 85 -0.56 -13.38 0.17
N PHE A 86 -0.11 -12.88 -0.99
CA PHE A 86 1.01 -11.95 -1.12
C PHE A 86 0.66 -10.48 -0.87
N LYS A 87 -0.62 -10.13 -0.84
CA LYS A 87 -1.03 -8.75 -0.55
C LYS A 87 -0.77 -8.39 0.92
N PRO A 88 -0.39 -7.14 1.23
CA PRO A 88 -0.40 -6.65 2.59
C PRO A 88 -1.76 -6.83 3.27
N ARG A 89 -1.77 -6.87 4.60
CA ARG A 89 -2.98 -6.95 5.41
C ARG A 89 -3.32 -5.56 5.93
N LEU A 90 -4.55 -5.14 5.79
CA LEU A 90 -5.05 -3.91 6.41
C LEU A 90 -5.72 -4.26 7.74
N ALA A 91 -5.46 -3.45 8.78
CA ALA A 91 -6.10 -3.63 10.07
C ALA A 91 -7.55 -3.14 10.07
N GLU A 92 -8.37 -3.77 10.89
CA GLU A 92 -9.62 -3.19 11.38
C GLU A 92 -9.27 -2.22 12.52
N LEU A 93 -9.64 -0.95 12.38
CA LEU A 93 -9.50 0.03 13.46
C LEU A 93 -10.65 -0.11 14.46
N ARG A 94 -10.31 -0.06 15.75
CA ARG A 94 -11.23 -0.08 16.88
C ARG A 94 -10.87 1.03 17.86
N GLU A 95 -11.78 1.33 18.78
CA GLU A 95 -11.54 2.31 19.84
C GLU A 95 -11.04 3.66 19.31
N ASP A 96 -11.70 4.22 18.27
CA ASP A 96 -11.33 5.50 17.65
C ASP A 96 -9.89 5.51 17.08
N GLY A 97 -9.47 4.38 16.52
CA GLY A 97 -8.12 4.20 15.95
C GLY A 97 -7.00 4.04 16.99
N ARG A 98 -7.35 3.87 18.28
CA ARG A 98 -6.38 3.47 19.31
C ARG A 98 -5.98 2.01 19.21
N CYS A 99 -6.82 1.18 18.61
CA CYS A 99 -6.55 -0.24 18.43
C CYS A 99 -6.61 -0.59 16.94
N ALA A 100 -5.58 -1.27 16.45
CA ALA A 100 -5.54 -1.83 15.10
C ALA A 100 -5.43 -3.35 15.21
N PHE A 101 -6.46 -4.03 14.70
CA PHE A 101 -6.58 -5.48 14.79
C PHE A 101 -6.43 -6.14 13.42
N PHE A 102 -5.55 -7.14 13.35
CA PHE A 102 -5.39 -8.00 12.18
C PHE A 102 -5.87 -9.41 12.51
N ALA A 103 -6.86 -9.88 11.76
CA ALA A 103 -7.31 -11.27 11.79
C ALA A 103 -6.57 -12.11 10.74
N LYS A 104 -6.67 -13.44 10.87
CA LYS A 104 -6.22 -14.42 9.87
C LYS A 104 -4.79 -14.20 9.37
N LEU A 105 -3.86 -14.02 10.30
CA LEU A 105 -2.43 -13.93 10.00
C LEU A 105 -1.77 -15.32 10.08
N PRO A 106 -1.24 -15.87 8.98
CA PRO A 106 -0.41 -17.05 9.02
C PRO A 106 0.84 -16.86 9.89
N PRO A 107 1.42 -17.94 10.45
CA PRO A 107 2.67 -17.84 11.20
C PRO A 107 3.80 -17.23 10.35
N ASP A 108 4.28 -16.06 10.75
CA ASP A 108 5.34 -15.30 10.06
C ASP A 108 5.90 -14.21 10.99
N TYR A 109 6.92 -13.50 10.51
CA TYR A 109 7.33 -12.21 11.01
C TYR A 109 6.65 -11.12 10.18
N TYR A 110 5.95 -10.21 10.85
CA TYR A 110 5.27 -9.10 10.21
C TYR A 110 5.99 -7.79 10.50
N ASP A 111 6.19 -6.99 9.46
CA ASP A 111 6.57 -5.59 9.62
C ASP A 111 5.32 -4.72 9.38
N VAL A 112 5.22 -3.61 10.09
CA VAL A 112 4.01 -2.78 10.11
C VAL A 112 4.32 -1.36 9.63
N MET A 113 3.34 -0.78 8.93
CA MET A 113 3.28 0.63 8.59
C MET A 113 2.05 1.27 9.20
N VAL A 114 2.18 2.52 9.61
CA VAL A 114 1.08 3.39 10.07
C VAL A 114 1.10 4.64 9.21
N ILE A 115 0.00 4.94 8.55
CA ILE A 115 -0.14 6.10 7.67
C ILE A 115 -1.33 6.90 8.16
N ASP A 116 -1.15 8.20 8.35
CA ASP A 116 -2.24 9.10 8.74
C ASP A 116 -2.28 10.26 7.76
N ALA A 117 -3.29 10.27 6.89
CA ALA A 117 -3.48 11.31 5.88
C ALA A 117 -3.98 12.63 6.49
N SER A 118 -4.52 12.62 7.72
CA SER A 118 -4.99 13.84 8.38
C SER A 118 -3.83 14.68 8.91
N THR A 119 -2.78 14.02 9.42
CA THR A 119 -1.56 14.64 9.93
C THR A 119 -0.40 14.59 8.93
N MET A 120 -0.60 13.93 7.78
CA MET A 120 0.43 13.66 6.78
C MET A 120 1.67 12.98 7.38
N THR A 121 1.48 11.96 8.22
CA THR A 121 2.57 11.19 8.83
C THR A 121 2.63 9.76 8.33
N PHE A 122 3.85 9.23 8.21
CA PHE A 122 4.12 7.86 7.82
C PHE A 122 5.17 7.25 8.77
N HIS A 123 4.75 6.27 9.55
CA HIS A 123 5.63 5.53 10.46
C HIS A 123 5.79 4.09 9.98
N GLU A 124 7.00 3.56 10.02
CA GLU A 124 7.29 2.25 9.43
C GLU A 124 8.29 1.44 10.24
N GLY A 125 8.16 0.11 10.22
CA GLY A 125 9.14 -0.84 10.75
C GLY A 125 9.58 -1.88 9.73
N ILE A 126 9.54 -1.55 8.45
CA ILE A 126 9.93 -2.43 7.35
C ILE A 126 11.45 -2.64 7.32
N SER A 127 11.84 -3.88 7.52
CA SER A 127 13.14 -4.39 7.11
C SER A 127 13.17 -4.44 5.57
N LEU A 128 14.04 -3.69 4.91
CA LEU A 128 14.07 -3.66 3.44
C LEU A 128 14.86 -4.85 2.86
N ILE A 129 15.78 -5.42 3.64
CA ILE A 129 16.53 -6.64 3.31
C ILE A 129 16.33 -7.70 4.39
N LYS A 130 16.07 -8.94 3.95
CA LYS A 130 15.70 -10.10 4.78
C LYS A 130 16.77 -10.53 5.79
N ASN A 131 18.04 -10.27 5.52
CA ASN A 131 19.17 -10.78 6.30
C ASN A 131 20.20 -9.66 6.57
N ALA A 132 20.21 -9.12 7.78
CA ALA A 132 21.33 -8.32 8.29
C ALA A 132 22.59 -9.18 8.58
N LEU A 133 22.62 -10.43 8.12
CA LEU A 133 23.75 -11.37 8.19
C LEU A 133 24.56 -11.41 6.88
N ALA A 134 24.22 -10.58 5.89
CA ALA A 134 25.11 -10.38 4.75
C ALA A 134 26.37 -9.68 5.25
N ASP A 135 27.54 -10.17 4.82
CA ASP A 135 28.82 -9.56 5.12
C ASP A 135 28.73 -8.04 4.94
N SER A 136 29.17 -7.29 5.96
CA SER A 136 29.12 -5.84 5.92
C SER A 136 29.89 -5.37 4.68
N ILE A 137 29.20 -4.74 3.74
CA ILE A 137 29.86 -4.03 2.66
C ILE A 137 30.67 -2.89 3.28
N ASP A 138 31.81 -2.56 2.68
CA ASP A 138 32.59 -1.41 3.15
C ASP A 138 31.78 -0.11 2.97
N SER A 139 31.97 0.83 3.89
CA SER A 139 31.14 2.04 3.97
C SER A 139 31.26 2.96 2.75
N GLU A 140 32.38 2.91 2.03
CA GLU A 140 32.57 3.73 0.81
C GLU A 140 31.80 3.15 -0.36
N ARG A 141 31.83 1.82 -0.51
CA ARG A 141 31.02 1.10 -1.49
C ARG A 141 29.52 1.24 -1.21
N GLU A 142 29.12 1.22 0.05
CA GLU A 142 27.73 1.46 0.44
C GLU A 142 27.24 2.85 -0.01
N LYS A 143 28.00 3.91 0.27
CA LYS A 143 27.67 5.27 -0.17
C LYS A 143 27.56 5.36 -1.69
N LEU A 144 28.54 4.78 -2.41
CA LEU A 144 28.51 4.73 -3.87
C LEU A 144 27.24 4.05 -4.38
N TYR A 145 26.88 2.91 -3.81
CA TYR A 145 25.69 2.15 -4.20
C TYR A 145 24.41 2.92 -3.90
N ILE A 146 24.31 3.57 -2.75
CA ILE A 146 23.20 4.47 -2.40
C ILE A 146 23.03 5.56 -3.45
N ASP A 147 24.13 6.23 -3.84
CA ASP A 147 24.09 7.31 -4.83
C ASP A 147 23.70 6.81 -6.23
N GLU A 148 24.22 5.66 -6.65
CA GLU A 148 23.84 5.02 -7.90
C GLU A 148 22.35 4.64 -7.92
N ILE A 149 21.84 4.05 -6.83
CA ILE A 149 20.43 3.67 -6.71
C ILE A 149 19.53 4.90 -6.76
N ARG A 150 19.90 5.99 -6.06
CA ARG A 150 19.16 7.26 -6.10
C ARG A 150 19.09 7.82 -7.52
N LYS A 151 20.18 7.77 -8.29
CA LYS A 151 20.22 8.18 -9.70
C LYS A 151 19.36 7.26 -10.58
N SER A 152 19.38 5.96 -10.34
CA SER A 152 18.60 4.99 -11.12
C SER A 152 17.10 5.13 -10.90
N LEU A 153 16.65 5.31 -9.66
CA LEU A 153 15.21 5.35 -9.30
C LEU A 153 14.60 6.75 -9.32
N GLY A 154 15.42 7.80 -9.43
CA GLY A 154 15.01 9.19 -9.48
C GLY A 154 14.07 9.54 -10.64
N LEU A 155 13.70 10.81 -10.74
CA LEU A 155 13.06 11.34 -11.93
C LEU A 155 14.11 11.40 -13.05
N ARG A 156 13.78 10.86 -14.22
CA ARG A 156 14.67 10.89 -15.38
C ARG A 156 13.93 11.45 -16.57
N ASP A 157 14.54 12.42 -17.24
CA ASP A 157 13.98 13.06 -18.44
C ASP A 157 14.08 12.16 -19.68
N ASP A 158 14.87 11.08 -19.62
CA ASP A 158 15.20 10.19 -20.74
C ASP A 158 14.33 8.93 -20.86
N ARG A 159 13.41 8.68 -19.92
CA ARG A 159 12.54 7.49 -19.91
C ARG A 159 11.07 7.85 -20.10
N ILE A 160 10.52 7.48 -21.27
CA ILE A 160 9.12 7.72 -21.64
C ILE A 160 8.20 6.51 -21.30
N GLY A 161 8.72 5.45 -20.66
CA GLY A 161 7.94 4.23 -20.42
C GLY A 161 8.22 3.57 -19.07
N GLY A 162 7.14 3.10 -18.42
CA GLY A 162 7.18 2.34 -17.17
C GLY A 162 6.38 3.00 -16.03
N TRP A 163 6.21 2.30 -14.90
CA TRP A 163 5.58 2.85 -13.70
C TRP A 163 6.30 4.11 -13.17
N GLU A 164 7.58 4.24 -13.49
CA GLU A 164 8.43 5.41 -13.18
C GLU A 164 7.90 6.70 -13.80
N GLY A 165 7.22 6.63 -14.96
CA GLY A 165 6.66 7.79 -15.66
C GLY A 165 5.21 8.10 -15.28
N PHE A 166 4.58 7.30 -14.41
CA PHE A 166 3.20 7.58 -13.94
C PHE A 166 3.16 8.68 -12.86
N PHE A 167 4.19 8.75 -12.02
CA PHE A 167 4.27 9.68 -10.89
C PHE A 167 5.18 10.85 -11.22
N ASP A 168 4.72 12.05 -10.90
CA ASP A 168 5.42 13.31 -11.19
C ASP A 168 6.58 13.54 -10.21
N ASN A 169 6.42 13.08 -8.96
CA ASN A 169 7.38 13.28 -7.89
C ASN A 169 7.72 11.97 -7.18
N LYS A 170 8.96 11.87 -6.68
CA LYS A 170 9.46 10.72 -5.90
C LYS A 170 10.32 11.21 -4.72
N GLN A 171 10.23 10.53 -3.58
CA GLN A 171 11.07 10.74 -2.42
C GLN A 171 11.54 9.40 -1.86
N ILE A 172 12.86 9.18 -1.84
CA ILE A 172 13.45 7.97 -1.26
C ILE A 172 13.71 8.20 0.21
N GLU A 173 13.06 7.39 1.05
CA GLU A 173 13.11 7.48 2.51
C GLU A 173 14.27 6.71 3.12
N ARG A 174 14.44 5.47 2.68
CA ARG A 174 15.44 4.53 3.18
C ARG A 174 15.96 3.66 2.04
N ILE A 175 17.23 3.36 2.09
CA ILE A 175 17.90 2.37 1.26
C ILE A 175 18.68 1.49 2.23
N ASP A 176 18.37 0.20 2.26
CA ASP A 176 19.22 -0.80 2.91
C ASP A 176 19.91 -1.56 1.78
N VAL A 177 21.24 -1.72 1.84
CA VAL A 177 22.05 -2.39 0.81
C VAL A 177 22.67 -3.66 1.40
N ALA A 178 22.68 -4.75 0.64
CA ALA A 178 23.38 -5.98 0.99
C ALA A 178 23.99 -6.61 -0.27
N ASP A 179 25.32 -6.61 -0.34
CA ASP A 179 26.08 -7.06 -1.50
C ASP A 179 25.60 -6.38 -2.80
N ASN A 180 25.12 -7.15 -3.78
CA ASN A 180 24.65 -6.65 -5.06
C ASN A 180 23.13 -6.45 -5.11
N ARG A 181 22.47 -6.36 -3.94
CA ARG A 181 21.03 -6.15 -3.81
C ARG A 181 20.74 -4.98 -2.86
N ALA A 182 19.63 -4.30 -3.09
CA ALA A 182 19.13 -3.29 -2.17
C ALA A 182 17.61 -3.32 -2.09
N GLY A 183 17.10 -2.96 -0.92
CA GLY A 183 15.70 -2.65 -0.73
C GLY A 183 15.55 -1.14 -0.52
N VAL A 184 14.54 -0.54 -1.15
CA VAL A 184 14.30 0.89 -1.17
C VAL A 184 12.88 1.16 -0.72
N LEU A 185 12.73 2.03 0.27
CA LEU A 185 11.44 2.59 0.66
C LEU A 185 11.27 3.94 -0.02
N MET A 186 10.18 4.09 -0.77
CA MET A 186 9.95 5.28 -1.59
C MET A 186 8.51 5.75 -1.50
N GLN A 187 8.33 7.07 -1.38
CA GLN A 187 7.06 7.73 -1.61
C GLN A 187 7.00 8.27 -3.04
N GLN A 188 5.82 8.22 -3.65
CA GLN A 188 5.58 8.80 -4.97
C GLN A 188 4.28 9.59 -4.98
N MET A 189 4.26 10.68 -5.74
CA MET A 189 3.07 11.52 -5.89
C MET A 189 2.80 11.80 -7.37
N ARG A 190 1.52 11.77 -7.74
CA ARG A 190 1.02 12.27 -9.02
C ARG A 190 0.10 13.45 -8.76
N LEU A 191 0.56 14.63 -9.19
CA LEU A 191 -0.13 15.91 -9.10
C LEU A 191 -1.00 16.19 -10.33
N GLY A 192 -0.63 15.61 -11.48
CA GLY A 192 -1.35 15.80 -12.74
C GLY A 192 -2.69 15.07 -12.78
N THR A 193 -3.58 15.48 -13.70
CA THR A 193 -4.87 14.84 -13.93
C THR A 193 -4.69 13.33 -14.11
N ALA A 194 -5.40 12.57 -13.30
CA ALA A 194 -5.38 11.13 -13.30
C ALA A 194 -6.82 10.60 -13.36
N LEU A 195 -6.97 9.37 -13.80
CA LEU A 195 -8.26 8.67 -13.78
C LEU A 195 -8.22 7.60 -12.68
N ALA A 196 -9.34 7.44 -11.97
CA ALA A 196 -9.61 6.27 -11.15
C ALA A 196 -9.64 5.01 -12.03
N GLU A 197 -9.60 3.83 -11.41
CA GLU A 197 -9.83 2.57 -12.13
C GLU A 197 -11.23 2.51 -12.78
N SER A 198 -12.19 3.28 -12.26
CA SER A 198 -13.51 3.48 -12.86
C SER A 198 -13.55 4.45 -14.06
N GLY A 199 -12.42 5.09 -14.41
CA GLY A 199 -12.33 6.11 -15.45
C GLY A 199 -12.76 7.52 -15.01
N ALA A 200 -13.17 7.71 -13.76
CA ALA A 200 -13.51 9.02 -13.21
C ALA A 200 -12.26 9.90 -13.04
N VAL A 201 -12.38 11.21 -13.31
CA VAL A 201 -11.28 12.16 -13.07
C VAL A 201 -11.04 12.30 -11.57
N LEU A 202 -9.82 12.03 -11.13
CA LEU A 202 -9.37 12.28 -9.77
C LEU A 202 -9.23 13.78 -9.54
N LYS A 203 -9.71 14.26 -8.39
CA LYS A 203 -9.69 15.66 -7.96
C LYS A 203 -8.51 15.96 -7.01
N GLY A 204 -7.94 14.93 -6.39
CA GLY A 204 -6.78 15.00 -5.51
C GLY A 204 -5.48 14.56 -6.16
N CYS A 205 -4.43 14.47 -5.34
CA CYS A 205 -3.14 13.90 -5.67
C CYS A 205 -3.15 12.41 -5.38
N ILE A 206 -2.64 11.58 -6.29
CA ILE A 206 -2.39 10.18 -5.96
C ILE A 206 -1.09 10.10 -5.17
N HIS A 207 -1.18 9.59 -3.95
CA HIS A 207 -0.02 9.22 -3.15
C HIS A 207 0.22 7.72 -3.26
N SER A 208 1.49 7.33 -3.21
CA SER A 208 1.91 5.93 -3.21
C SER A 208 3.09 5.76 -2.28
N ILE A 209 3.09 4.67 -1.51
CA ILE A 209 4.27 4.21 -0.78
C ILE A 209 4.61 2.83 -1.31
N ASP A 210 5.88 2.64 -1.62
CA ASP A 210 6.41 1.48 -2.32
C ASP A 210 7.66 0.94 -1.64
N VAL A 211 7.73 -0.39 -1.57
CA VAL A 211 8.96 -1.11 -1.31
C VAL A 211 9.47 -1.66 -2.63
N ILE A 212 10.67 -1.24 -3.02
CA ILE A 212 11.30 -1.58 -4.31
C ILE A 212 12.57 -2.36 -4.03
N TRP A 213 12.73 -3.49 -4.70
CA TRP A 213 13.96 -4.27 -4.65
C TRP A 213 14.72 -4.11 -5.94
N VAL A 214 16.01 -3.82 -5.81
CA VAL A 214 16.93 -3.63 -6.92
C VAL A 214 18.12 -4.56 -6.77
N GLU A 215 18.73 -4.92 -7.90
CA GLU A 215 20.04 -5.60 -7.94
C GLU A 215 20.95 -4.91 -8.94
N ARG A 216 22.27 -5.12 -8.79
CA ARG A 216 23.20 -4.75 -9.85
C ARG A 216 22.91 -5.58 -11.09
N ALA A 217 22.82 -4.89 -12.23
CA ALA A 217 22.69 -5.53 -13.51
C ALA A 217 23.95 -6.36 -13.83
N ILE A 218 23.73 -7.52 -14.47
CA ILE A 218 24.81 -8.42 -14.88
C ILE A 218 25.65 -7.79 -16.01
N ALA A 219 25.02 -6.98 -16.86
CA ALA A 219 25.70 -6.28 -17.94
C ALA A 219 26.56 -5.14 -17.39
N GLU A 220 27.83 -5.13 -17.77
CA GLU A 220 28.78 -4.08 -17.38
C GLU A 220 28.27 -2.69 -17.79
N GLY A 221 28.32 -1.74 -16.86
CA GLY A 221 27.85 -0.36 -17.06
C GLY A 221 26.34 -0.14 -16.96
N ALA A 222 25.50 -1.18 -16.82
CA ALA A 222 24.04 -1.02 -16.73
C ALA A 222 23.53 -0.59 -15.33
N GLY A 223 24.41 -0.54 -14.33
CA GLY A 223 24.11 -0.02 -12.99
C GLY A 223 23.13 -0.90 -12.20
N TRP A 224 22.14 -0.27 -11.57
CA TRP A 224 21.11 -0.94 -10.76
C TRP A 224 19.79 -1.06 -11.51
N GLN A 225 19.17 -2.23 -11.44
CA GLN A 225 17.88 -2.54 -12.07
C GLN A 225 16.83 -2.97 -11.04
N VAL A 226 15.56 -2.66 -11.32
CA VAL A 226 14.43 -3.07 -10.49
C VAL A 226 14.15 -4.57 -10.71
N ILE A 227 14.21 -5.34 -9.63
CA ILE A 227 13.79 -6.75 -9.61
C ILE A 227 12.28 -6.82 -9.44
N ASN A 228 11.78 -6.15 -8.40
CA ASN A 228 10.38 -6.23 -8.04
C ASN A 228 9.95 -5.00 -7.25
N ARG A 229 8.63 -4.79 -7.21
CA ARG A 229 7.99 -3.70 -6.49
C ARG A 229 6.76 -4.21 -5.76
N GLN A 230 6.60 -3.76 -4.53
CA GLN A 230 5.39 -3.91 -3.76
C GLN A 230 4.86 -2.52 -3.38
N GLN A 231 3.72 -2.15 -3.97
CA GLN A 231 2.92 -1.04 -3.48
C GLN A 231 2.24 -1.48 -2.18
N VAL A 232 2.42 -0.68 -1.14
CA VAL A 232 1.90 -0.95 0.21
C VAL A 232 0.83 0.05 0.62
N TYR A 233 0.84 1.25 0.03
CA TYR A 233 -0.21 2.23 0.15
C TYR A 233 -0.42 2.94 -1.17
N ARG A 234 -1.68 3.25 -1.49
CA ARG A 234 -2.04 4.14 -2.57
C ARG A 234 -3.41 4.73 -2.28
N ASP A 235 -3.52 6.03 -2.39
CA ASP A 235 -4.80 6.71 -2.20
C ASP A 235 -4.82 8.05 -2.93
N GLU A 236 -6.01 8.57 -3.15
CA GLU A 236 -6.24 9.93 -3.63
C GLU A 236 -6.51 10.85 -2.44
N ILE A 237 -5.58 11.77 -2.15
CA ILE A 237 -5.74 12.78 -1.09
C ILE A 237 -5.42 14.18 -1.60
N LEU A 238 -5.96 15.21 -0.96
CA LEU A 238 -5.79 16.60 -1.41
C LEU A 238 -4.38 17.16 -1.21
N ALA A 239 -3.63 16.60 -0.25
CA ALA A 239 -2.30 17.08 0.08
C ALA A 239 -1.32 16.94 -1.11
N ARG A 240 -0.47 17.94 -1.31
CA ARG A 240 0.55 17.99 -2.38
C ARG A 240 1.98 17.86 -1.86
N THR A 241 2.12 17.32 -0.65
CA THR A 241 3.39 17.13 0.05
C THR A 241 3.53 15.67 0.44
N PHE A 242 4.74 15.13 0.43
CA PHE A 242 4.99 13.78 0.94
C PHE A 242 4.65 13.67 2.43
N PHE A 243 4.34 12.45 2.88
CA PHE A 243 4.16 12.19 4.30
C PHE A 243 5.47 12.41 5.05
N LYS A 244 5.40 13.00 6.24
CA LYS A 244 6.54 13.06 7.16
C LYS A 244 6.85 11.64 7.63
N HIS A 245 7.98 11.12 7.18
CA HIS A 245 8.41 9.77 7.45
C HIS A 245 9.17 9.64 8.79
N SER A 246 8.98 8.52 9.49
CA SER A 246 9.77 8.13 10.67
C SER A 246 9.88 6.62 10.81
N LEU A 247 11.11 6.11 10.94
CA LEU A 247 11.39 4.70 11.25
C LEU A 247 11.09 4.42 12.72
N LEU A 248 10.23 3.43 12.99
CA LEU A 248 9.90 2.90 14.30
C LEU A 248 10.26 1.40 14.35
N PRO A 249 11.45 1.03 14.86
CA PRO A 249 11.90 -0.35 14.91
C PRO A 249 10.96 -1.30 15.67
N THR A 250 10.15 -0.78 16.60
CA THR A 250 9.11 -1.55 17.33
C THR A 250 8.02 -2.10 16.42
N LEU A 251 7.86 -1.56 15.22
CA LEU A 251 6.93 -2.04 14.19
C LEU A 251 7.54 -3.14 13.30
N SER A 252 8.78 -3.56 13.56
CA SER A 252 9.51 -4.55 12.76
C SER A 252 9.51 -5.94 13.40
N GLY A 253 9.49 -6.97 12.56
CA GLY A 253 9.83 -8.34 12.96
C GLY A 253 8.87 -8.91 14.00
N ILE A 254 7.60 -8.50 13.95
CA ILE A 254 6.60 -8.93 14.91
C ILE A 254 6.25 -10.38 14.60
N ARG A 255 6.81 -11.31 15.37
CA ARG A 255 6.50 -12.73 15.25
C ARG A 255 5.04 -12.99 15.61
N VAL A 256 4.23 -13.44 14.65
CA VAL A 256 2.87 -13.93 14.87
C VAL A 256 2.88 -15.44 14.69
N GLY A 257 2.30 -16.16 15.66
CA GLY A 257 2.19 -17.62 15.64
C GLY A 257 0.76 -18.05 15.36
N THR A 258 0.29 -19.07 16.07
CA THR A 258 -1.08 -19.59 15.96
C THR A 258 -2.06 -18.99 16.97
N LYS A 259 -1.60 -18.07 17.82
CA LYS A 259 -2.40 -17.40 18.85
C LYS A 259 -2.43 -15.89 18.63
N ALA A 260 -3.40 -15.23 19.24
CA ALA A 260 -3.47 -13.78 19.30
C ALA A 260 -2.22 -13.21 19.96
N LYS A 261 -1.62 -12.21 19.31
CA LYS A 261 -0.51 -11.44 19.83
C LYS A 261 -0.95 -10.01 20.07
N LYS A 262 -0.71 -9.51 21.28
CA LYS A 262 -0.93 -8.12 21.64
C LYS A 262 0.42 -7.46 21.91
N LEU A 263 0.67 -6.32 21.29
CA LEU A 263 1.86 -5.51 21.60
C LEU A 263 1.57 -4.54 22.74
N ALA A 264 2.65 -4.06 23.36
CA ALA A 264 2.58 -2.91 24.26
C ALA A 264 2.13 -1.66 23.49
N ASP A 265 1.64 -0.66 24.22
CA ASP A 265 1.17 0.59 23.63
C ASP A 265 2.32 1.31 22.91
N ILE A 266 2.01 1.77 21.69
CA ILE A 266 2.96 2.38 20.76
C ILE A 266 2.75 3.90 20.79
N ALA A 267 3.83 4.65 20.98
CA ALA A 267 3.84 6.09 20.81
C ALA A 267 4.25 6.42 19.36
N LEU A 268 3.41 7.18 18.67
CA LEU A 268 3.70 7.70 17.35
C LEU A 268 4.25 9.13 17.51
N PRO A 269 5.48 9.41 17.03
CA PRO A 269 6.09 10.75 17.09
C PRO A 269 5.50 11.73 16.09
#